data_AF-A0A9Q9INZ8-F1
#
_entry.id   AF-A0A9Q9INZ8-F1
#
_cell.length_a   1.000
_cell.length_b   1.000
_cell.length_c   1.000
_cell.angle_alpha   90.00
_cell.angle_beta   90.00
_cell.angle_gamma   90.00
#
_symmetry.space_group_name_H-M   'P 1'
#
loop_
_entity.id
_entity.type
_entity.pdbx_description
1 polymer ?
#
loop_
_entity_poly.entity_id
_entity_poly.type
_entity_poly.pdbx_seq_one_letter_code
_entity_poly.pdbx_strand_id
1 'polypeptide(L)'
;MNRDEATEAIRAALREVAPDVDPAAVPPDAELREAFELDSLDFLRVVEQLTGRTGIRIDEDDYPKLATISAAADWLCTAGAT
;
A
#
# COMPACT_ATOMS: atom_id res chain seq x y z
N MET A 1 -14.37 0.83 2.99
CA MET A 1 -13.82 -0.50 2.66
C MET A 1 -13.52 -1.26 3.94
N ASN A 2 -13.54 -2.59 3.93
CA ASN A 2 -13.10 -3.42 5.06
C ASN A 2 -11.59 -3.74 4.99
N ARG A 3 -11.02 -4.36 6.04
CA ARG A 3 -9.58 -4.64 6.12
C ARG A 3 -9.09 -5.59 5.02
N ASP A 4 -9.89 -6.57 4.64
CA ASP A 4 -9.51 -7.55 3.62
C ASP A 4 -9.47 -6.87 2.23
N GLU A 5 -10.46 -6.02 1.93
CA GLU A 5 -10.48 -5.18 0.72
C GLU A 5 -9.28 -4.24 0.66
N ALA A 6 -8.97 -3.57 1.77
CA ALA A 6 -7.82 -2.66 1.87
C ALA A 6 -6.49 -3.40 1.64
N THR A 7 -6.33 -4.54 2.34
CA THR A 7 -5.13 -5.38 2.22
C THR A 7 -4.93 -5.85 0.78
N GLU A 8 -5.99 -6.31 0.12
CA GLU A 8 -5.84 -6.80 -1.26
C GLU A 8 -5.63 -5.66 -2.27
N ALA A 9 -6.17 -4.46 -2.03
CA ALA A 9 -5.84 -3.28 -2.83
C ALA A 9 -4.34 -2.93 -2.73
N ILE A 10 -3.77 -2.97 -1.52
CA ILE A 10 -2.34 -2.74 -1.28
C ILE A 10 -1.49 -3.80 -2.00
N ARG A 11 -1.81 -5.08 -1.80
CA ARG A 11 -1.08 -6.19 -2.43
C ARG A 11 -1.18 -6.14 -3.96
N ALA A 12 -2.32 -5.75 -4.52
CA ALA A 12 -2.47 -5.59 -5.95
C ALA A 12 -1.63 -4.42 -6.48
N ALA A 13 -1.59 -3.28 -5.78
CA ALA A 13 -0.71 -2.16 -6.14
C ALA A 13 0.77 -2.55 -6.10
N LEU A 14 1.19 -3.30 -5.08
CA LEU A 14 2.57 -3.80 -4.95
C LEU A 14 2.94 -4.78 -6.07
N ARG A 15 2.05 -5.70 -6.46
CA ARG A 15 2.31 -6.65 -7.56
C ARG A 15 2.51 -5.98 -8.93
N GLU A 16 1.88 -4.84 -9.16
CA GLU A 16 2.06 -4.08 -10.43
C GLU A 16 3.42 -3.38 -10.49
N VAL A 17 3.93 -2.93 -9.34
CA VAL A 17 5.19 -2.16 -9.28
C VAL A 17 6.40 -3.07 -9.08
N ALA A 18 6.28 -4.05 -8.18
CA ALA A 18 7.31 -5.00 -7.81
C ALA A 18 6.80 -6.44 -8.02
N PRO A 19 6.63 -6.89 -9.27
CA PRO A 19 6.09 -8.22 -9.59
C PRO A 19 6.99 -9.38 -9.15
N ASP A 20 8.27 -9.11 -8.89
CA ASP A 20 9.26 -10.12 -8.49
C ASP A 20 9.10 -10.56 -7.02
N VAL A 21 8.41 -9.78 -6.20
CA VAL A 21 8.17 -10.06 -4.78
C VAL A 21 6.70 -10.36 -4.57
N ASP A 22 6.39 -11.56 -4.03
CA ASP A 22 5.02 -11.90 -3.65
C ASP A 22 4.64 -11.18 -2.36
N PRO A 23 3.67 -10.24 -2.37
CA PRO A 23 3.27 -9.57 -1.16
C PRO A 23 2.76 -10.52 -0.09
N ALA A 24 2.11 -11.64 -0.49
CA ALA A 24 1.55 -12.59 0.46
C ALA A 24 2.61 -13.27 1.34
N ALA A 25 3.86 -13.30 0.88
CA ALA A 25 5.01 -13.80 1.63
C ALA A 25 5.63 -12.76 2.58
N VAL A 26 5.29 -11.48 2.42
CA VAL A 26 5.82 -10.38 3.26
C VAL A 26 5.04 -10.28 4.57
N PRO A 27 5.72 -10.25 5.74
CA PRO A 27 5.07 -10.01 7.02
C PRO A 27 4.27 -8.69 7.00
N PRO A 28 3.06 -8.66 7.58
CA PRO A 28 2.19 -7.47 7.48
C PRO A 28 2.78 -6.23 8.14
N ASP A 29 3.71 -6.40 9.09
CA ASP A 29 4.40 -5.33 9.81
C ASP A 29 5.82 -5.06 9.29
N ALA A 30 6.23 -5.72 8.18
CA ALA A 30 7.49 -5.41 7.52
C ALA A 30 7.40 -4.05 6.81
N GLU A 31 8.53 -3.34 6.77
CA GLU A 31 8.64 -2.06 6.07
C GLU A 31 8.58 -2.30 4.56
N LEU A 32 7.64 -1.65 3.88
CA LEU A 32 7.31 -1.93 2.49
C LEU A 32 8.44 -1.56 1.53
N ARG A 33 9.14 -0.44 1.76
CA ARG A 33 10.20 0.01 0.86
C ARG A 33 11.40 -0.92 0.93
N GLU A 34 11.73 -1.41 2.11
CA GLU A 34 12.80 -2.40 2.29
C GLU A 34 12.38 -3.77 1.76
N ALA A 35 11.18 -4.26 2.12
CA ALA A 35 10.73 -5.61 1.75
C ALA A 35 10.54 -5.81 0.24
N PHE A 36 10.24 -4.75 -0.50
CA PHE A 36 10.03 -4.76 -1.95
C PHE A 36 11.14 -4.02 -2.72
N GLU A 37 12.21 -3.59 -2.03
CA GLU A 37 13.32 -2.82 -2.59
C GLU A 37 12.86 -1.58 -3.38
N LEU A 38 11.79 -0.91 -2.92
CA LEU A 38 11.18 0.22 -3.62
C LEU A 38 12.04 1.46 -3.45
N ASP A 39 12.46 2.04 -4.57
CA ASP A 39 12.99 3.38 -4.57
C ASP A 39 11.86 4.43 -4.43
N SER A 40 12.24 5.72 -4.39
CA SER A 40 11.25 6.80 -4.26
C SER A 40 10.25 6.86 -5.42
N LEU A 41 10.65 6.50 -6.64
CA LEU A 41 9.78 6.52 -7.82
C LEU A 41 8.84 5.32 -7.83
N ASP A 42 9.32 4.14 -7.43
CA ASP A 42 8.50 2.95 -7.30
C ASP A 42 7.46 3.11 -6.20
N PHE A 43 7.84 3.68 -5.06
CA PHE A 43 6.88 4.01 -4.01
C PHE A 43 5.79 4.98 -4.49
N LEU A 44 6.16 6.01 -5.27
CA LEU A 44 5.17 6.92 -5.87
C LEU A 44 4.21 6.17 -6.81
N ARG A 45 4.70 5.22 -7.61
CA ARG A 45 3.82 4.38 -8.44
C ARG A 45 2.89 3.52 -7.62
N VAL A 46 3.33 2.96 -6.49
CA VAL A 46 2.46 2.20 -5.56
C VAL A 46 1.34 3.10 -5.06
N VAL A 47 1.66 4.34 -4.66
CA VAL A 47 0.70 5.34 -4.21
C VAL A 47 -0.31 5.69 -5.31
N GLU A 48 0.14 5.91 -6.54
CA GLU A 48 -0.71 6.20 -7.70
C GLU A 48 -1.66 5.03 -8.00
N GLN A 49 -1.14 3.80 -8.00
CA GLN A 49 -1.94 2.59 -8.21
C GLN A 49 -2.98 2.40 -7.11
N LEU A 50 -2.59 2.62 -5.85
CA LEU A 50 -3.47 2.49 -4.70
C LEU A 50 -4.57 3.57 -4.73
N THR A 51 -4.23 4.80 -5.09
CA THR A 51 -5.18 5.90 -5.31
C THR A 51 -6.17 5.55 -6.41
N GLY A 52 -5.70 5.05 -7.56
CA GLY A 52 -6.55 4.66 -8.69
C GLY A 52 -7.50 3.51 -8.35
N ARG A 53 -7.07 2.55 -7.53
CA ARG A 53 -7.87 1.39 -7.11
C ARG A 53 -8.91 1.71 -6.05
N THR A 54 -8.55 2.57 -5.09
CA THR A 54 -9.40 2.87 -3.92
C THR A 54 -10.22 4.13 -4.07
N GLY A 55 -9.84 5.03 -4.99
CA GLY A 55 -10.40 6.39 -5.11
C GLY A 55 -9.97 7.33 -3.97
N ILE A 56 -9.14 6.87 -3.04
CA ILE A 56 -8.68 7.66 -1.90
C ILE A 56 -7.42 8.41 -2.31
N ARG A 57 -7.46 9.74 -2.16
CA ARG A 57 -6.28 10.58 -2.35
C ARG A 57 -5.28 10.32 -1.22
N ILE A 58 -4.04 10.04 -1.61
CA ILE A 58 -2.90 9.87 -0.71
C ILE A 58 -1.93 11.02 -0.98
N ASP A 59 -1.72 11.88 0.01
CA ASP A 59 -0.75 12.97 -0.08
C ASP A 59 0.59 12.57 0.58
N GLU A 60 1.65 13.37 0.38
CA GLU A 60 2.98 13.07 0.93
C GLU A 60 2.98 12.94 2.46
N ASP A 61 2.13 13.72 3.13
CA ASP A 61 1.92 13.66 4.59
C ASP A 61 1.35 12.31 5.06
N ASP A 62 0.74 11.53 4.16
CA ASP A 62 0.21 10.20 4.44
C ASP A 62 1.23 9.08 4.24
N TYR A 63 2.39 9.34 3.61
CA TYR A 63 3.38 8.30 3.31
C TYR A 63 3.86 7.52 4.54
N PRO A 64 4.05 8.13 5.73
CA PRO A 64 4.37 7.37 6.93
C PRO A 64 3.29 6.34 7.32
N LYS A 65 2.03 6.55 6.92
CA LYS A 65 0.91 5.63 7.17
C LYS A 65 0.93 4.42 6.22
N LEU A 66 1.73 4.49 5.16
CA LEU A 66 1.97 3.43 4.19
C LEU A 66 3.28 2.69 4.43
N ALA A 67 3.86 2.78 5.63
CA ALA A 67 5.12 2.12 5.96
C ALA A 67 5.02 0.58 5.95
N THR A 68 3.87 0.02 6.33
CA THR A 68 3.62 -1.42 6.39
C THR A 68 2.26 -1.76 5.79
N ILE A 69 2.04 -3.01 5.38
CA ILE A 69 0.72 -3.46 4.88
C ILE A 69 -0.35 -3.26 5.96
N SER A 70 -0.01 -3.58 7.21
CA SER A 70 -0.91 -3.45 8.35
C SER A 70 -1.35 -2.00 8.58
N ALA A 71 -0.38 -1.06 8.65
CA ALA A 71 -0.66 0.35 8.86
C ALA A 71 -1.43 0.96 7.69
N ALA A 72 -1.06 0.60 6.46
CA ALA A 72 -1.76 1.06 5.26
C ALA A 72 -3.21 0.57 5.24
N ALA A 73 -3.45 -0.70 5.60
CA ALA A 73 -4.80 -1.26 5.63
C ALA A 73 -5.67 -0.58 6.69
N ASP A 74 -5.13 -0.33 7.90
CA ASP A 74 -5.82 0.40 8.97
C ASP A 74 -6.20 1.82 8.55
N TRP A 75 -5.26 2.53 7.91
CA TRP A 75 -5.51 3.87 7.43
C TRP A 75 -6.57 3.90 6.32
N LEU A 76 -6.48 3.02 5.33
CA LEU A 76 -7.46 2.93 4.22
C LEU A 76 -8.88 2.59 4.71
N CYS A 77 -9.01 1.73 5.71
CA CYS A 77 -10.30 1.44 6.34
C CYS A 77 -10.93 2.69 6.94
N THR A 78 -10.10 3.56 7.54
CA THR A 78 -10.54 4.81 8.16
C THR A 78 -10.85 5.87 7.10
N ALA A 79 -9.98 6.03 6.11
CA ALA A 79 -10.12 7.03 5.05
C ALA A 79 -11.35 6.77 4.15
N GLY A 80 -11.61 5.50 3.80
CA GLY A 80 -12.76 5.10 2.99
C GLY A 80 -14.09 4.99 3.74
N ALA A 81 -14.16 5.41 5.01
CA ALA A 81 -15.38 5.50 5.80
C ALA A 81 -16.03 6.91 5.76
N THR A 82 -15.43 7.84 5.00
CA THR A 82 -15.87 9.23 4.83
C THR A 82 -16.54 9.41 3.47
#